data_AF-A0A968Y7V8-F1
#
_entry.id   AF-A0A968Y7V8-F1
#
_cell.length_a   1.000
_cell.length_b   1.000
_cell.length_c   1.000
_cell.angle_alpha   90.00
_cell.angle_beta   90.00
_cell.angle_gamma   90.00
#
_symmetry.space_group_name_H-M   'P 1'
#
loop_
_entity.id
_entity.type
_entity.pdbx_description
1 polymer ?
#
loop_
_entity_poly.entity_id
_entity_poly.type
_entity_poly.pdbx_seq_one_letter_code
_entity_poly.pdbx_strand_id
1 'polypeptide(L)'
;MASLRPRLWWRPSHHQARPSASGVGAPSKDQPCDHPLLPCMTLAPRVKAEKISTIPAAVHVDGTARIQTVERASNPRYYGVIEEFMKLTGVPVVLNTSFNKQEPIVARPEEAISCFLRTEMDVLVLGNFYTRDRPATARCPRP
;
A
#
# COMPACT_ATOMS: atom_id res chain seq x y z
N MET A 1 -19.62 4.66 -20.79
CA MET A 1 -18.18 4.42 -20.56
C MET A 1 -17.87 4.71 -19.10
N ALA A 2 -17.95 3.71 -18.21
CA ALA A 2 -17.69 3.88 -16.78
C ALA A 2 -16.25 3.46 -16.48
N SER A 3 -15.42 4.44 -16.12
CA SER A 3 -14.01 4.26 -15.76
C SER A 3 -13.89 3.42 -14.48
N LEU A 4 -13.30 2.23 -14.61
CA LEU A 4 -13.02 1.30 -13.52
C LEU A 4 -11.86 1.84 -12.67
N ARG A 5 -12.16 2.40 -11.50
CA ARG A 5 -11.14 2.67 -10.49
C ARG A 5 -10.91 1.39 -9.66
N PRO A 6 -9.67 0.89 -9.52
CA PRO A 6 -9.37 -0.16 -8.54
C PRO A 6 -9.55 0.42 -7.14
N ARG A 7 -10.51 -0.11 -6.39
CA ARG A 7 -10.78 0.28 -5.00
C ARG A 7 -9.83 -0.49 -4.09
N LEU A 8 -8.71 0.13 -3.75
CA LEU A 8 -7.92 -0.23 -2.59
C LEU A 8 -8.69 0.20 -1.33
N TRP A 9 -8.78 -0.68 -0.33
CA TRP A 9 -9.47 -0.45 0.92
C TRP A 9 -9.04 0.86 1.60
N TRP A 10 -9.95 1.84 1.66
CA TRP A 10 -9.82 3.02 2.53
C TRP A 10 -11.20 3.50 2.98
N ARG A 11 -11.39 3.67 4.30
CA ARG A 11 -12.48 4.44 4.89
C ARG A 11 -11.88 5.73 5.48
N PRO A 12 -12.37 6.93 5.13
CA PRO A 12 -12.19 8.09 5.99
C PRO A 12 -13.11 7.93 7.19
N SER A 13 -12.57 7.82 8.39
CA SER A 13 -13.30 8.20 9.60
C SER A 13 -12.69 9.47 10.15
N HIS A 14 -13.58 10.43 10.41
CA HIS A 14 -13.32 11.78 10.92
C HIS A 14 -12.29 11.82 12.05
N HIS A 15 -11.45 12.86 12.00
CA HIS A 15 -10.42 13.26 12.96
C HIS A 15 -9.26 12.24 13.15
N GLN A 16 -8.07 12.64 12.68
CA GLN A 16 -6.78 11.93 12.75
C GLN A 16 -6.60 10.76 11.75
N ALA A 17 -6.62 11.08 10.44
CA ALA A 17 -6.01 10.18 9.46
C ALA A 17 -4.48 10.29 9.58
N ARG A 18 -3.80 9.24 10.08
CA ARG A 18 -2.36 9.01 9.87
C ARG A 18 -2.21 8.27 8.53
N PRO A 19 -1.74 8.90 7.45
CA PRO A 19 -1.62 8.24 6.15
C PRO A 19 -0.43 7.28 6.15
N SER A 20 -0.79 6.02 5.94
CA SER A 20 -0.20 5.03 5.02
C SER A 20 1.05 5.44 4.23
N ALA A 21 2.05 4.56 4.20
CA ALA A 21 3.27 4.77 3.43
C ALA A 21 3.12 4.42 1.96
N SER A 22 3.90 5.11 1.14
CA SER A 22 4.24 4.69 -0.22
C SER A 22 5.53 3.88 -0.22
N GLY A 23 5.48 2.61 -0.58
CA GLY A 23 6.67 1.79 -0.88
C GLY A 23 7.21 2.15 -2.26
N VAL A 24 8.41 2.72 -2.33
CA VAL A 24 9.08 3.16 -3.58
C VAL A 24 10.30 2.29 -3.82
N GLY A 25 10.42 1.65 -4.99
CA GLY A 25 11.65 0.98 -5.40
C GLY A 25 12.81 1.98 -5.56
N ALA A 26 14.03 1.60 -5.16
CA ALA A 26 15.36 2.24 -5.34
C ALA A 26 15.46 3.60 -6.10
N PRO A 27 16.37 4.51 -5.69
CA PRO A 27 16.39 5.90 -6.14
C PRO A 27 16.48 6.00 -7.66
N SER A 28 15.45 6.58 -8.26
CA SER A 28 15.28 6.78 -9.70
C SER A 28 14.56 8.12 -9.94
N LYS A 29 14.46 8.55 -11.19
CA LYS A 29 13.65 9.73 -11.56
C LYS A 29 12.17 9.62 -11.12
N ASP A 30 11.72 8.40 -10.80
CA ASP A 30 10.36 8.13 -10.35
C ASP A 30 10.16 8.27 -8.84
N GLN A 31 11.18 8.69 -8.09
CA GLN A 31 11.04 8.96 -6.66
C GLN A 31 10.04 10.11 -6.40
N PRO A 32 9.07 9.94 -5.48
CA PRO A 32 8.04 10.96 -5.23
C PRO A 32 8.57 12.23 -4.54
N CYS A 33 9.73 12.18 -3.89
CA CYS A 33 10.30 13.26 -3.09
C CYS A 33 11.82 13.32 -3.24
N ASP A 34 12.41 14.51 -3.11
CA ASP A 34 13.86 14.73 -3.11
C ASP A 34 14.44 14.57 -1.70
N HIS A 35 14.41 13.35 -1.17
CA HIS A 35 14.95 13.04 0.15
C HIS A 35 15.80 11.75 0.09
N PRO A 36 16.93 11.67 0.83
CA PRO A 36 17.68 10.41 0.96
C PRO A 36 16.79 9.26 1.44
N LEU A 37 17.23 8.02 1.17
CA LEU A 37 16.49 6.78 1.42
C LEU A 37 15.77 6.81 2.79
N LEU A 38 14.46 6.53 2.75
CA LEU A 38 13.61 6.51 3.94
C LEU A 38 13.13 5.08 4.20
N PRO A 39 13.96 4.17 4.75
CA PRO A 39 13.59 2.76 4.86
C PRO A 39 12.48 2.47 5.88
N CYS A 40 12.30 3.36 6.86
CA CYS A 40 11.48 3.09 8.06
C CYS A 40 10.22 3.96 8.19
N MET A 41 9.83 4.71 7.15
CA MET A 41 8.61 5.55 7.17
C MET A 41 8.56 6.61 8.29
N THR A 42 9.71 7.03 8.81
CA THR A 42 9.79 7.99 9.93
C THR A 42 9.50 9.43 9.51
N LEU A 43 9.81 9.78 8.25
CA LEU A 43 9.69 11.14 7.73
C LEU A 43 8.55 11.25 6.72
N ALA A 44 7.95 12.44 6.67
CA ALA A 44 6.90 12.81 5.72
C ALA A 44 7.35 13.99 4.85
N PRO A 45 8.27 13.77 3.90
CA PRO A 45 8.72 14.85 3.02
C PRO A 45 7.60 15.34 2.11
N ARG A 46 7.78 16.54 1.55
CA ARG A 46 6.91 17.09 0.51
C ARG A 46 7.06 16.28 -0.77
N VAL A 47 5.93 15.93 -1.37
CA VAL A 47 5.88 15.23 -2.66
C VAL A 47 6.06 16.22 -3.79
N LYS A 48 6.78 15.84 -4.84
CA LYS A 48 6.91 16.61 -6.08
C LYS A 48 5.52 16.89 -6.65
N ALA A 49 5.25 18.14 -6.99
CA ALA A 49 3.93 18.58 -7.45
C ALA A 49 3.39 17.74 -8.62
N GLU A 50 4.27 17.39 -9.57
CA GLU A 50 3.98 16.55 -10.73
C GLU A 50 3.62 15.08 -10.41
N LYS A 51 3.97 14.57 -9.23
CA LYS A 51 3.67 13.19 -8.81
C LYS A 51 2.42 13.09 -7.92
N ILE A 52 1.88 14.20 -7.42
CA ILE A 52 0.72 14.22 -6.50
C ILE A 52 -0.52 13.56 -7.14
N SER A 53 -0.80 13.88 -8.41
CA SER A 53 -1.94 13.32 -9.15
C SER A 53 -1.80 11.82 -9.42
N THR A 54 -0.57 11.30 -9.42
CA THR A 54 -0.26 9.88 -9.66
C THR A 54 -0.50 9.02 -8.42
N ILE A 55 -0.24 9.55 -7.21
CA ILE A 55 -0.36 8.82 -5.94
C ILE A 55 -1.30 9.50 -4.92
N PRO A 56 -2.52 9.91 -5.32
CA PRO A 56 -3.38 10.76 -4.47
C PRO A 56 -3.79 10.07 -3.17
N ALA A 57 -3.83 8.73 -3.14
CA ALA A 57 -4.19 7.96 -1.95
C ALA A 57 -3.13 8.02 -0.83
N ALA A 58 -1.87 8.37 -1.15
CA ALA A 58 -0.78 8.42 -0.20
C ALA A 58 -0.36 9.85 0.19
N VAL A 59 -0.88 10.86 -0.51
CA VAL A 59 -0.53 12.27 -0.28
C VAL A 59 -1.56 12.91 0.66
N HIS A 60 -1.05 13.60 1.68
CA HIS A 60 -1.85 14.40 2.60
C HIS A 60 -2.37 15.67 1.92
N VAL A 61 -3.39 16.30 2.50
CA VAL A 61 -3.96 17.56 1.99
C VAL A 61 -2.90 18.68 1.90
N ASP A 62 -1.85 18.64 2.72
CA ASP A 62 -0.75 19.60 2.73
C ASP A 62 0.37 19.32 1.69
N GLY A 63 0.24 18.23 0.92
CA GLY A 63 1.19 17.81 -0.11
C GLY A 63 2.35 16.95 0.41
N THR A 64 2.32 16.49 1.66
CA THR A 64 3.33 15.57 2.22
C THR A 64 2.92 14.11 2.11
N ALA A 65 3.87 13.18 2.15
CA ALA A 65 3.58 11.74 2.21
C ALA A 65 4.62 11.03 3.07
N ARG A 66 4.18 10.02 3.84
CA ARG A 66 5.11 9.11 4.52
C ARG A 66 5.62 8.11 3.49
N ILE A 67 6.93 8.04 3.32
CA ILE A 67 7.53 7.24 2.25
C ILE A 67 8.40 6.16 2.85
N GLN A 68 8.30 4.96 2.28
CA GLN A 68 9.19 3.85 2.53
C GLN A 68 9.99 3.56 1.27
N THR A 69 11.30 3.76 1.30
CA THR A 69 12.15 3.30 0.19
C THR A 69 12.53 1.85 0.40
N VAL A 70 12.35 1.04 -0.64
CA VAL A 70 12.66 -0.39 -0.64
C VAL A 70 13.72 -0.65 -1.70
N GLU A 71 14.80 -1.29 -1.28
CA GLU A 71 15.88 -1.69 -2.18
C GLU A 71 15.77 -3.19 -2.47
N ARG A 72 16.14 -3.59 -3.69
CA ARG A 72 16.14 -5.00 -4.07
C ARG A 72 17.05 -5.84 -3.17
N ALA A 73 18.16 -5.27 -2.72
CA ALA A 73 19.10 -5.93 -1.81
C ALA A 73 18.53 -6.15 -0.41
N SER A 74 17.66 -5.26 0.09
CA SER A 74 17.11 -5.36 1.44
C SER A 74 15.85 -6.23 1.51
N ASN A 75 14.98 -6.18 0.49
CA ASN A 75 13.81 -7.03 0.42
C ASN A 75 13.44 -7.38 -1.05
N PRO A 76 14.05 -8.42 -1.64
CA PRO A 76 13.87 -8.74 -3.05
C PRO A 76 12.44 -9.15 -3.40
N ARG A 77 11.72 -9.78 -2.47
CA ARG A 77 10.32 -10.18 -2.67
C ARG A 77 9.41 -8.96 -2.75
N TYR A 78 9.51 -8.05 -1.78
CA TYR A 78 8.66 -6.86 -1.76
C TYR A 78 9.02 -5.89 -2.90
N TYR A 79 10.31 -5.77 -3.22
CA TYR A 79 10.75 -5.04 -4.42
C TYR A 79 10.14 -5.62 -5.70
N GLY A 80 10.13 -6.94 -5.84
CA GLY A 80 9.51 -7.61 -7.00
C GLY A 80 8.02 -7.30 -7.13
N VAL A 81 7.27 -7.21 -6.02
CA VAL A 81 5.85 -6.81 -6.04
C VAL A 81 5.69 -5.38 -6.56
N ILE A 82 6.52 -4.44 -6.09
CA ILE A 82 6.49 -3.04 -6.53
C ILE A 82 6.88 -2.93 -8.01
N GLU A 83 7.88 -3.68 -8.45
CA GLU A 83 8.33 -3.71 -9.84
C GLU A 83 7.26 -4.25 -10.79
N GLU A 84 6.62 -5.38 -10.45
CA GLU A 84 5.49 -5.90 -11.24
C GLU A 84 4.30 -4.95 -11.23
N PHE A 85 4.01 -4.31 -10.09
CA PHE A 85 2.96 -3.29 -10.01
C PHE A 85 3.26 -2.08 -10.93
N MET A 86 4.53 -1.65 -11.00
CA MET A 86 4.98 -0.62 -11.94
C MET A 86 4.77 -1.06 -13.39
N LYS A 87 5.14 -2.30 -13.76
CA LYS A 87 4.94 -2.82 -15.12
C LYS A 87 3.46 -2.82 -15.53
N LEU A 88 2.56 -3.10 -14.59
CA LEU A 88 1.12 -3.15 -14.84
C LEU A 88 0.43 -1.78 -14.84
N THR A 89 0.88 -0.85 -14.00
CA THR A 89 0.17 0.42 -13.77
C THR A 89 0.92 1.67 -14.24
N GLY A 90 2.21 1.54 -14.52
CA GLY A 90 3.13 2.66 -14.74
C GLY A 90 3.54 3.40 -13.46
N VAL A 91 3.10 2.95 -12.28
CA VAL A 91 3.35 3.64 -11.00
C VAL A 91 4.14 2.71 -10.06
N PRO A 92 5.39 3.05 -9.68
CA PRO A 92 6.21 2.21 -8.80
C PRO A 92 5.93 2.45 -7.31
N VAL A 93 4.65 2.56 -6.94
CA VAL A 93 4.23 2.89 -5.57
C VAL A 93 3.07 2.00 -5.13
N VAL A 94 3.28 1.32 -4.01
CA VAL A 94 2.24 0.53 -3.34
C VAL A 94 1.93 1.16 -1.98
N LEU A 95 0.65 1.18 -1.61
CA LEU A 95 0.22 1.62 -0.29
C LEU A 95 0.57 0.55 0.75
N ASN A 96 1.33 0.93 1.76
CA ASN A 96 1.71 0.07 2.87
C ASN A 96 1.08 0.55 4.17
N THR A 97 0.33 -0.33 4.83
CA THR A 97 -0.30 -0.09 6.14
C THR A 97 0.01 -1.24 7.08
N SER A 98 -0.08 -1.00 8.39
CA SER A 98 0.06 -2.06 9.39
C SER A 98 -0.95 -3.17 9.15
N PHE A 99 -0.49 -4.42 9.18
CA PHE A 99 -1.38 -5.57 9.10
C PHE A 99 -1.92 -5.91 10.50
N ASN A 100 -3.06 -5.30 10.84
CA ASN A 100 -3.77 -5.49 12.11
C ASN A 100 -5.23 -4.99 12.04
N LYS A 101 -6.05 -5.36 13.03
CA LYS A 101 -7.39 -4.79 13.26
C LYS A 101 -7.55 -4.35 14.72
N GLN A 102 -7.12 -3.11 15.02
CA GLN A 102 -7.13 -2.53 16.39
C GLN A 102 -6.37 -3.37 17.43
N GLU A 103 -5.42 -4.17 16.97
CA GLU A 103 -4.60 -5.09 17.75
C GLU A 103 -3.12 -4.91 17.37
N PRO A 104 -2.16 -5.53 18.10
CA PRO A 104 -0.75 -5.51 17.71
C PRO A 104 -0.54 -5.99 16.27
N ILE A 105 0.58 -5.61 15.67
CA ILE A 105 0.95 -6.11 14.34
C ILE A 105 1.09 -7.62 14.41
N VAL A 106 0.48 -8.31 13.45
CA VAL A 106 0.56 -9.75 13.28
C VAL A 106 2.03 -10.21 13.23
N ALA A 107 2.40 -11.14 14.10
CA ALA A 107 3.73 -11.73 14.17
C ALA A 107 3.73 -13.24 13.87
N ARG A 108 2.56 -13.89 13.92
CA ARG A 108 2.40 -15.33 13.72
C ARG A 108 1.47 -15.67 12.54
N PRO A 109 1.70 -16.78 11.82
CA PRO A 109 0.79 -17.21 10.74
C PRO A 109 -0.66 -17.37 11.20
N GLU A 110 -0.88 -17.88 12.42
CA GLU A 110 -2.23 -18.06 12.99
C GLU A 110 -2.94 -16.71 13.19
N GLU A 111 -2.20 -15.69 13.63
CA GLU A 111 -2.70 -14.33 13.80
C GLU A 111 -3.04 -13.70 12.44
N ALA A 112 -2.22 -13.94 11.42
CA ALA A 112 -2.46 -13.45 10.06
C ALA A 112 -3.76 -14.01 9.48
N ILE A 113 -3.98 -15.32 9.65
CA ILE A 113 -5.19 -16.02 9.21
C ILE A 113 -6.40 -15.50 9.99
N SER A 114 -6.30 -15.37 11.31
CA SER A 114 -7.37 -14.83 12.16
C SER A 114 -7.75 -13.40 11.76
N CYS A 115 -6.75 -12.53 11.55
CA CYS A 115 -6.96 -11.16 11.10
C CYS A 115 -7.61 -11.10 9.71
N PHE A 116 -7.15 -11.93 8.76
CA PHE A 116 -7.73 -12.05 7.43
C PHE A 116 -9.21 -12.47 7.47
N LEU A 117 -9.56 -13.51 8.23
CA LEU A 117 -10.94 -14.00 8.37
C LEU A 117 -11.88 -12.98 9.04
N ARG A 118 -11.34 -12.08 9.88
CA ARG A 118 -12.09 -11.03 10.58
C ARG A 118 -12.17 -9.73 9.79
N THR A 119 -11.47 -9.61 8.67
CA THR A 119 -11.46 -8.43 7.81
C THR A 119 -12.09 -8.77 6.46
N GLU A 120 -12.30 -7.76 5.63
CA GLU A 120 -12.84 -7.94 4.28
C GLU A 120 -11.72 -7.80 3.23
N MET A 121 -10.51 -8.27 3.58
CA MET A 121 -9.38 -8.33 2.66
C MET A 121 -9.66 -9.32 1.53
N ASP A 122 -9.26 -8.98 0.30
CA ASP A 122 -9.53 -9.82 -0.87
C ASP A 122 -8.61 -11.04 -0.98
N VAL A 123 -7.35 -10.90 -0.53
CA VAL A 123 -6.29 -11.91 -0.68
C VAL A 123 -5.37 -11.86 0.54
N LEU A 124 -4.97 -13.02 1.04
CA LEU A 124 -3.89 -13.18 2.01
C LEU A 124 -2.72 -13.93 1.36
N VAL A 125 -1.52 -13.39 1.49
CA VAL A 125 -0.27 -14.03 1.04
C VAL A 125 0.61 -14.29 2.26
N LEU A 126 0.99 -15.55 2.47
CA LEU A 126 1.85 -16.01 3.55
C LEU A 126 2.98 -16.86 2.99
N GLY A 127 4.17 -16.27 2.88
CA GLY A 127 5.34 -16.95 2.32
C GLY A 127 5.11 -17.35 0.86
N ASN A 128 5.02 -18.65 0.59
CA ASN A 128 4.78 -19.20 -0.76
C ASN A 128 3.32 -19.63 -0.98
N PHE A 129 2.45 -19.38 -0.01
CA PHE A 129 1.04 -19.73 -0.06
C PHE A 129 0.20 -18.45 -0.18
N TYR A 130 -0.92 -18.55 -0.89
CA TYR A 130 -1.92 -17.49 -0.87
C TYR A 130 -3.32 -18.10 -0.79
N THR A 131 -4.25 -17.36 -0.22
CA THR A 131 -5.67 -17.71 -0.19
C THR A 131 -6.52 -16.51 -0.60
N ARG A 132 -7.71 -16.80 -1.10
CA ARG A 132 -8.74 -15.83 -1.45
C ARG A 132 -10.04 -16.36 -0.86
N ASP A 133 -10.50 -15.77 0.22
CA ASP A 133 -11.74 -16.21 0.85
C ASP A 133 -12.88 -15.28 0.45
N ARG A 134 -13.35 -15.46 -0.79
CA ARG A 134 -14.72 -15.09 -1.16
C ARG A 134 -15.16 -15.85 -2.43
N PRO A 135 -16.25 -16.63 -2.39
CA PRO A 135 -16.89 -17.09 -3.61
C PRO A 135 -17.33 -15.87 -4.42
N ALA A 136 -17.19 -15.94 -5.75
CA ALA A 136 -17.45 -14.82 -6.67
C ALA A 136 -18.85 -14.18 -6.56
N THR A 137 -19.76 -14.81 -5.80
CA THR A 137 -21.18 -14.47 -5.59
C THR A 137 -21.45 -13.52 -4.42
N ALA A 138 -20.53 -13.32 -3.48
CA ALA A 138 -20.67 -12.31 -2.41
C ALA A 138 -20.17 -10.91 -2.83
N ARG A 139 -20.25 -10.61 -4.14
CA ARG A 139 -20.06 -9.24 -4.65
C ARG A 139 -21.32 -8.46 -4.30
N CYS A 140 -21.23 -7.53 -3.36
CA CYS A 140 -22.25 -6.49 -3.21
C CYS A 140 -22.47 -5.84 -4.59
N PRO A 141 -23.72 -5.66 -5.07
CA PRO A 141 -23.96 -4.99 -6.34
C PRO A 141 -23.37 -3.58 -6.26
N ARG A 142 -22.45 -3.29 -7.19
CA ARG A 142 -21.79 -1.99 -7.25
C ARG A 142 -22.84 -0.93 -7.61
N PRO A 143 -22.92 0.20 -6.90
CA PRO A 143 -23.73 1.34 -7.34
C PRO A 143 -23.19 1.92 -8.65
#